data_AF-A0A1J5A5C4-F1
#
_entry.id   AF-A0A1J5A5C4-F1
#
_cell.length_a   1.000
_cell.length_b   1.000
_cell.length_c   1.000
_cell.angle_alpha   90.00
_cell.angle_beta   90.00
_cell.angle_gamma   90.00
#
_symmetry.space_group_name_H-M   'P 1'
#
loop_
_entity.id
_entity.type
_entity.pdbx_description
1 polymer ?
#
loop_
_entity_poly.entity_id
_entity_poly.type
_entity_poly.pdbx_seq_one_letter_code
_entity_poly.pdbx_strand_id
1 'polypeptide(L)'
;MSDTKLPVGLLATNQPDLFFEDNAVGRLKKEVWEASDAEIDAILAEYGVPAPVEWGKPGAYIQTTTRWQVEENRKKNDIVFIPVGCTELHGAHLPSASDTLYVSQICEGVRRYTARRGAAVNLALPPLNYGAHPYHHLGMPGTVIVREQVVREMMIDVMLGLWNDGFRKQLIVNNHGQLWVLESAVQEFMKRYQLPGIFRVIDWHRGVREFFRSTDRGGKLDTNFVHADESETSLGLLLHPDMVDMRYAVDTEG
;
A
#
# COMPACT_ATOMS: atom_id res chain seq x y z
N MET A 1 38.60 7.27 -3.10
CA MET A 1 37.27 6.92 -2.54
C MET A 1 37.41 7.07 -1.05
N SER A 2 36.73 8.03 -0.42
CA SER A 2 36.86 8.24 1.02
C SER A 2 36.37 6.99 1.74
N ASP A 3 37.19 6.47 2.66
CA ASP A 3 36.86 5.44 3.65
C ASP A 3 35.75 5.96 4.59
N THR A 4 34.55 6.12 4.05
CA THR A 4 33.38 6.45 4.84
C THR A 4 33.01 5.17 5.56
N LYS A 5 33.57 4.97 6.76
CA LYS A 5 33.22 3.85 7.63
C LYS A 5 31.71 3.83 7.78
N LEU A 6 31.11 2.73 7.36
CA LEU A 6 29.68 2.51 7.47
C LEU A 6 29.24 2.74 8.92
N PRO A 7 28.21 3.57 9.19
CA PRO A 7 27.68 3.72 10.54
C PRO A 7 27.30 2.36 11.13
N VAL A 8 27.54 2.20 12.44
CA VAL A 8 27.20 0.96 13.17
C VAL A 8 25.70 0.69 13.05
N GLY A 9 25.33 -0.56 12.75
CA GLY A 9 23.93 -0.99 12.63
C GLY A 9 23.30 -0.76 11.25
N LEU A 10 24.11 -0.43 10.23
CA LEU A 10 23.67 -0.37 8.84
C LEU A 10 24.29 -1.50 8.01
N LEU A 11 23.64 -1.81 6.89
CA LEU A 11 24.05 -2.74 5.85
C LEU A 11 24.32 -1.96 4.57
N ALA A 12 25.49 -2.16 3.97
CA ALA A 12 25.81 -1.64 2.64
C ALA A 12 24.99 -2.33 1.56
N THR A 13 24.74 -1.61 0.47
CA THR A 13 24.18 -2.17 -0.78
C THR A 13 25.22 -2.11 -1.91
N ASN A 14 24.87 -2.64 -3.07
CA ASN A 14 25.60 -2.41 -4.32
C ASN A 14 25.61 -0.93 -4.78
N GLN A 15 24.82 -0.04 -4.15
CA GLN A 15 24.88 1.41 -4.34
C GLN A 15 25.64 2.11 -3.19
N PRO A 16 26.65 2.94 -3.49
CA PRO A 16 27.53 3.52 -2.45
C PRO A 16 26.84 4.44 -1.43
N ASP A 17 25.72 5.06 -1.79
CA ASP A 17 24.99 6.03 -0.96
C ASP A 17 23.69 5.47 -0.35
N LEU A 18 23.42 4.18 -0.54
CA LEU A 18 22.22 3.52 -0.04
C LEU A 18 22.57 2.46 1.00
N PHE A 19 21.92 2.58 2.17
CA PHE A 19 22.11 1.71 3.31
C PHE A 19 20.76 1.29 3.88
N PHE A 20 20.70 0.09 4.44
CA PHE A 20 19.54 -0.40 5.19
C PHE A 20 19.90 -0.69 6.64
N GLU A 21 18.94 -0.63 7.55
CA GLU A 21 19.15 -0.99 8.95
C GLU A 21 19.47 -2.49 9.08
N ASP A 22 20.38 -2.87 9.96
CA ASP A 22 20.68 -4.28 10.24
C ASP A 22 19.63 -4.93 11.15
N ASN A 23 18.39 -4.97 10.66
CA ASN A 23 17.26 -5.65 11.26
C ASN A 23 16.50 -6.49 10.22
N ALA A 24 15.42 -7.16 10.64
CA ALA A 24 14.67 -8.05 9.74
C ALA A 24 14.11 -7.33 8.50
N VAL A 25 13.64 -6.09 8.65
CA VAL A 25 13.07 -5.29 7.55
C VAL A 25 14.18 -4.81 6.62
N GLY A 26 15.28 -4.29 7.17
CA GLY A 26 16.39 -3.80 6.34
C GLY A 26 17.13 -4.90 5.60
N ARG A 27 17.26 -6.11 6.17
CA ARG A 27 17.77 -7.28 5.44
C ARG A 27 16.86 -7.69 4.29
N LEU A 28 15.55 -7.70 4.50
CA LEU A 28 14.57 -7.95 3.44
C LEU A 28 14.66 -6.90 2.33
N LYS A 29 14.74 -5.61 2.68
CA LYS A 29 14.91 -4.54 1.70
C LYS A 29 16.20 -4.70 0.90
N LYS A 30 17.31 -5.05 1.55
CA LYS A 30 18.59 -5.31 0.89
C LYS A 30 18.50 -6.48 -0.09
N GLU A 31 17.88 -7.57 0.32
CA GLU A 31 17.64 -8.75 -0.53
C GLU A 31 16.85 -8.38 -1.79
N VAL A 32 15.74 -7.66 -1.63
CA VAL A 32 14.91 -7.20 -2.78
C VAL A 32 15.67 -6.18 -3.64
N TRP A 33 16.47 -5.29 -3.04
CA TRP A 33 17.25 -4.29 -3.77
C TRP A 33 18.31 -4.90 -4.68
N GLU A 34 18.96 -5.97 -4.23
CA GLU A 34 20.06 -6.63 -4.96
C GLU A 34 19.61 -7.82 -5.80
N ALA A 35 18.34 -8.19 -5.71
CA ALA A 35 17.75 -9.27 -6.49
C ALA A 35 17.80 -8.96 -8.00
N SER A 36 18.17 -9.98 -8.77
CA SER A 36 17.96 -10.02 -10.21
C SER A 36 16.47 -10.09 -10.55
N ASP A 37 16.10 -9.76 -11.79
CA ASP A 37 14.70 -9.81 -12.22
C ASP A 37 14.09 -11.22 -12.05
N ALA A 38 14.89 -12.29 -12.26
CA ALA A 38 14.44 -13.67 -12.03
C ALA A 38 14.19 -13.99 -10.54
N GLU A 39 14.97 -13.40 -9.63
CA GLU A 39 14.75 -13.52 -8.18
C GLU A 39 13.52 -12.70 -7.75
N ILE A 40 13.31 -11.53 -8.34
CA ILE A 40 12.08 -10.73 -8.14
C ILE A 40 10.85 -11.50 -8.60
N ASP A 41 10.88 -12.14 -9.77
CA ASP A 41 9.78 -12.98 -10.26
C ASP A 41 9.49 -14.16 -9.30
N ALA A 42 10.53 -14.80 -8.77
CA ALA A 42 10.39 -15.86 -7.77
C ALA A 42 9.76 -15.34 -6.47
N ILE A 43 10.18 -14.16 -5.99
CA ILE A 43 9.60 -13.50 -4.82
C ILE A 43 8.13 -13.19 -5.10
N LEU A 44 7.78 -12.56 -6.22
CA LEU A 44 6.39 -12.23 -6.58
C LEU A 44 5.50 -13.49 -6.64
N ALA A 45 6.03 -14.60 -7.17
CA ALA A 45 5.34 -15.89 -7.17
C ALA A 45 5.03 -16.40 -5.75
N GLU A 46 5.91 -16.17 -4.77
CA GLU A 46 5.65 -16.49 -3.36
C GLU A 46 4.54 -15.64 -2.72
N TYR A 47 4.23 -14.46 -3.28
CA TYR A 47 3.08 -13.64 -2.93
C TYR A 47 1.86 -13.93 -3.83
N GLY A 48 2.02 -14.73 -4.88
CA GLY A 48 1.00 -15.01 -5.88
C GLY A 48 0.63 -13.72 -6.61
N VAL A 49 1.63 -12.96 -7.04
CA VAL A 49 1.49 -11.75 -7.86
C VAL A 49 2.09 -12.05 -9.24
N PRO A 50 1.43 -11.64 -10.34
CA PRO A 50 0.14 -10.96 -10.38
C PRO A 50 -1.04 -11.92 -10.10
N ALA A 51 -2.14 -11.36 -9.63
CA ALA A 51 -3.42 -12.05 -9.43
C ALA A 51 -4.56 -11.02 -9.50
N PRO A 52 -5.75 -11.35 -10.01
CA PRO A 52 -6.88 -10.43 -10.02
C PRO A 52 -7.29 -10.04 -8.58
N VAL A 53 -7.89 -8.85 -8.45
CA VAL A 53 -8.42 -8.35 -7.16
C VAL A 53 -9.43 -9.34 -6.56
N GLU A 54 -9.36 -9.53 -5.24
CA GLU A 54 -10.05 -10.60 -4.51
C GLU A 54 -11.30 -10.11 -3.75
N TRP A 55 -11.83 -8.90 -4.00
CA TRP A 55 -12.95 -8.31 -3.23
C TRP A 55 -14.20 -9.22 -3.16
N GLY A 56 -14.48 -9.98 -4.21
CA GLY A 56 -15.58 -10.95 -4.26
C GLY A 56 -15.20 -12.38 -3.88
N LYS A 57 -13.92 -12.64 -3.58
CA LYS A 57 -13.41 -14.00 -3.33
C LYS A 57 -13.79 -14.45 -1.91
N PRO A 58 -14.47 -15.61 -1.76
CA PRO A 58 -14.76 -16.16 -0.44
C PRO A 58 -13.49 -16.39 0.38
N GLY A 59 -13.49 -15.96 1.65
CA GLY A 59 -12.36 -16.15 2.56
C GLY A 59 -11.20 -15.15 2.40
N ALA A 60 -11.26 -14.23 1.43
CA ALA A 60 -10.18 -13.26 1.22
C ALA A 60 -10.26 -12.06 2.18
N TYR A 61 -11.48 -11.59 2.45
CA TYR A 61 -11.77 -10.45 3.31
C TYR A 61 -12.60 -10.89 4.50
N ILE A 62 -12.52 -10.18 5.63
CA ILE A 62 -13.37 -10.47 6.80
C ILE A 62 -14.87 -10.39 6.43
N GLN A 63 -15.23 -9.54 5.47
CA GLN A 63 -16.61 -9.39 4.96
C GLN A 63 -17.02 -10.52 4.00
N THR A 64 -16.07 -11.22 3.38
CA THR A 64 -16.33 -12.39 2.50
C THR A 64 -16.01 -13.73 3.17
N THR A 65 -15.78 -13.72 4.49
CA THR A 65 -15.47 -14.89 5.31
C THR A 65 -16.63 -15.16 6.26
N THR A 66 -16.99 -16.43 6.46
CA THR A 66 -18.08 -16.76 7.38
C THR A 66 -17.72 -16.38 8.81
N ARG A 67 -18.71 -15.94 9.59
CA ARG A 67 -18.45 -15.28 10.88
C ARG A 67 -17.60 -16.09 11.86
N TRP A 68 -17.88 -17.39 12.00
CA TRP A 68 -17.13 -18.26 12.90
C TRP A 68 -15.66 -18.41 12.47
N GLN A 69 -15.36 -18.41 11.16
CA GLN A 69 -14.00 -18.47 10.65
C GLN A 69 -13.23 -17.18 10.94
N VAL A 70 -13.91 -16.02 10.82
CA VAL A 70 -13.32 -14.72 11.22
C VAL A 70 -12.95 -14.75 12.70
N GLU A 71 -13.85 -15.24 13.56
CA GLU A 71 -13.59 -15.34 14.99
C GLU A 71 -12.43 -16.29 15.33
N GLU A 72 -12.37 -17.47 14.71
CA GLU A 72 -11.28 -18.42 14.89
C GLU A 72 -9.93 -17.89 14.39
N ASN A 73 -9.91 -17.17 13.27
CA ASN A 73 -8.70 -16.55 12.75
C ASN A 73 -8.24 -15.38 13.62
N ARG A 74 -9.18 -14.52 14.06
CA ARG A 74 -8.93 -13.37 14.94
C ARG A 74 -8.38 -13.76 16.31
N LYS A 75 -8.81 -14.89 16.88
CA LYS A 75 -8.24 -15.43 18.14
C LYS A 75 -6.74 -15.73 18.02
N LYS A 76 -6.26 -16.07 16.82
CA LYS A 76 -4.85 -16.35 16.55
C LYS A 76 -4.07 -15.08 16.23
N ASN A 77 -4.68 -14.16 15.49
CA ASN A 77 -4.11 -12.87 15.13
C ASN A 77 -5.23 -11.83 14.90
N ASP A 78 -5.25 -10.77 15.68
CA ASP A 78 -6.21 -9.66 15.61
C ASP A 78 -5.63 -8.41 14.92
N ILE A 79 -4.56 -8.57 14.13
CA ILE A 79 -4.14 -7.58 13.13
C ILE A 79 -5.11 -7.63 11.94
N VAL A 80 -5.64 -6.48 11.55
CA VAL A 80 -6.39 -6.28 10.31
C VAL A 80 -5.72 -5.21 9.46
N PHE A 81 -5.46 -5.55 8.20
CA PHE A 81 -5.06 -4.60 7.18
C PHE A 81 -6.30 -3.92 6.58
N ILE A 82 -6.25 -2.61 6.37
CA ILE A 82 -7.34 -1.81 5.82
C ILE A 82 -6.78 -1.07 4.59
N PRO A 83 -6.97 -1.61 3.38
CA PRO A 83 -6.50 -0.98 2.15
C PRO A 83 -7.31 0.29 1.88
N VAL A 84 -6.64 1.41 1.65
CA VAL A 84 -7.28 2.70 1.38
C VAL A 84 -6.60 3.34 0.17
N GLY A 85 -7.36 3.53 -0.89
CA GLY A 85 -6.96 4.30 -2.07
C GLY A 85 -7.93 5.44 -2.32
N CYS A 86 -8.15 5.76 -3.59
CA CYS A 86 -9.10 6.76 -4.02
C CYS A 86 -9.61 6.50 -5.46
N THR A 87 -10.45 7.42 -5.94
CA THR A 87 -10.80 7.56 -7.35
C THR A 87 -10.22 8.86 -7.87
N GLU A 88 -9.17 8.76 -8.69
CA GLU A 88 -8.33 9.87 -9.10
C GLU A 88 -7.90 9.77 -10.57
N LEU A 89 -7.82 10.90 -11.26
CA LEU A 89 -7.24 10.97 -12.60
C LEU A 89 -5.77 10.52 -12.59
N HIS A 90 -5.46 9.43 -13.31
CA HIS A 90 -4.11 8.91 -13.52
C HIS A 90 -3.67 9.05 -14.98
N GLY A 91 -3.91 10.22 -15.58
CA GLY A 91 -3.73 10.40 -17.02
C GLY A 91 -4.78 9.64 -17.84
N ALA A 92 -4.57 9.58 -19.16
CA ALA A 92 -5.53 8.95 -20.09
C ALA A 92 -5.31 7.44 -20.26
N HIS A 93 -4.16 6.92 -19.81
CA HIS A 93 -3.75 5.53 -20.01
C HIS A 93 -4.05 4.60 -18.83
N LEU A 94 -4.26 5.14 -17.63
CA LEU A 94 -4.57 4.37 -16.42
C LEU A 94 -6.02 4.57 -15.96
N PRO A 95 -6.61 3.57 -15.28
CA PRO A 95 -7.94 3.68 -14.72
C PRO A 95 -7.96 4.57 -13.48
N SER A 96 -9.06 5.29 -13.24
CA SER A 96 -9.17 6.13 -12.03
C SER A 96 -9.19 5.35 -10.71
N ALA A 97 -9.29 4.03 -10.76
CA ALA A 97 -9.27 3.16 -9.59
C ALA A 97 -7.86 2.66 -9.20
N SER A 98 -6.80 3.08 -9.93
CA SER A 98 -5.41 2.61 -9.73
C SER A 98 -5.00 2.57 -8.26
N ASP A 99 -5.20 3.67 -7.53
CA ASP A 99 -4.94 3.77 -6.10
C ASP A 99 -5.45 2.58 -5.28
N THR A 100 -6.75 2.33 -5.44
CA THR A 100 -7.51 1.34 -4.65
C THR A 100 -7.18 -0.08 -5.10
N LEU A 101 -6.95 -0.28 -6.41
CA LEU A 101 -6.54 -1.58 -6.96
C LEU A 101 -5.14 -1.98 -6.48
N TYR A 102 -4.15 -1.09 -6.60
CA TYR A 102 -2.77 -1.36 -6.21
C TYR A 102 -2.68 -1.73 -4.72
N VAL A 103 -3.26 -0.91 -3.83
CA VAL A 103 -3.18 -1.16 -2.39
C VAL A 103 -3.94 -2.40 -1.95
N SER A 104 -5.06 -2.70 -2.62
CA SER A 104 -5.79 -3.95 -2.39
C SER A 104 -4.91 -5.15 -2.74
N GLN A 105 -4.29 -5.17 -3.92
CA GLN A 105 -3.47 -6.30 -4.35
C GLN A 105 -2.15 -6.44 -3.57
N ILE A 106 -1.57 -5.34 -3.08
CA ILE A 106 -0.45 -5.39 -2.12
C ILE A 106 -0.90 -6.12 -0.85
N CYS A 107 -2.02 -5.72 -0.27
CA CYS A 107 -2.55 -6.35 0.95
C CYS A 107 -2.98 -7.80 0.73
N GLU A 108 -3.58 -8.12 -0.40
CA GLU A 108 -3.95 -9.48 -0.79
C GLU A 108 -2.72 -10.35 -1.05
N GLY A 109 -1.62 -9.79 -1.58
CA GLY A 109 -0.34 -10.48 -1.70
C GLY A 109 0.20 -10.91 -0.35
N VAL A 110 0.21 -10.00 0.63
CA VAL A 110 0.55 -10.31 2.03
C VAL A 110 -0.36 -11.41 2.56
N ARG A 111 -1.68 -11.29 2.33
CA ARG A 111 -2.66 -12.31 2.74
C ARG A 111 -2.33 -13.69 2.17
N ARG A 112 -2.08 -13.80 0.86
CA ARG A 112 -1.74 -15.07 0.18
C ARG A 112 -0.43 -15.65 0.71
N TYR A 113 0.60 -14.82 0.87
CA TYR A 113 1.90 -15.22 1.40
C TYR A 113 1.79 -15.77 2.83
N THR A 114 1.08 -15.08 3.71
CA THR A 114 0.88 -15.47 5.11
C THR A 114 0.00 -16.72 5.22
N ALA A 115 -1.10 -16.79 4.46
CA ALA A 115 -2.00 -17.93 4.47
C ALA A 115 -1.33 -19.23 3.98
N ARG A 116 -0.49 -19.17 2.93
CA ARG A 116 0.30 -20.32 2.47
C ARG A 116 1.22 -20.90 3.54
N ARG A 117 1.67 -20.07 4.49
CA ARG A 117 2.52 -20.47 5.61
C ARG A 117 1.73 -20.91 6.85
N GLY A 118 0.40 -21.05 6.72
CA GLY A 118 -0.47 -21.50 7.81
C GLY A 118 -0.67 -20.47 8.93
N ALA A 119 -0.29 -19.21 8.70
CA ALA A 119 -0.44 -18.14 9.67
C ALA A 119 -1.74 -17.37 9.46
N ALA A 120 -2.33 -16.88 10.56
CA ALA A 120 -3.55 -16.09 10.53
C ALA A 120 -3.27 -14.67 10.02
N VAL A 121 -4.11 -14.20 9.09
CA VAL A 121 -4.06 -12.86 8.49
C VAL A 121 -5.48 -12.37 8.24
N ASN A 122 -5.75 -11.09 8.45
CA ASN A 122 -7.07 -10.49 8.23
C ASN A 122 -6.96 -9.25 7.36
N LEU A 123 -7.93 -9.11 6.45
CA LEU A 123 -8.03 -7.99 5.54
C LEU A 123 -9.47 -7.47 5.55
N ALA A 124 -9.65 -6.18 5.75
CA ALA A 124 -10.94 -5.51 5.59
C ALA A 124 -11.11 -5.06 4.13
N LEU A 125 -12.35 -5.05 3.63
CA LEU A 125 -12.63 -4.42 2.33
C LEU A 125 -12.21 -2.94 2.37
N PRO A 126 -11.84 -2.35 1.22
CA PRO A 126 -11.59 -0.91 1.14
C PRO A 126 -12.79 -0.14 1.68
N PRO A 127 -12.62 0.68 2.74
CA PRO A 127 -13.73 1.42 3.32
C PRO A 127 -14.15 2.61 2.46
N LEU A 128 -13.27 3.04 1.55
CA LEU A 128 -13.40 4.24 0.74
C LEU A 128 -12.93 3.93 -0.67
N ASN A 129 -13.82 4.11 -1.65
CA ASN A 129 -13.44 4.19 -3.07
C ASN A 129 -13.31 5.65 -3.53
N TYR A 130 -13.83 6.59 -2.74
CA TYR A 130 -13.77 8.03 -2.98
C TYR A 130 -13.22 8.70 -1.71
N GLY A 131 -12.31 9.64 -1.88
CA GLY A 131 -11.48 10.14 -0.79
C GLY A 131 -11.17 11.62 -0.88
N ALA A 132 -10.33 12.07 0.06
CA ALA A 132 -9.84 13.42 0.09
C ALA A 132 -8.71 13.56 -0.95
N HIS A 133 -8.45 14.78 -1.39
CA HIS A 133 -7.44 15.04 -2.42
C HIS A 133 -6.65 16.29 -2.06
N PRO A 134 -5.37 16.35 -2.46
CA PRO A 134 -4.63 17.59 -2.37
C PRO A 134 -5.20 18.60 -3.38
N TYR A 135 -5.10 19.89 -3.05
CA TYR A 135 -5.80 20.96 -3.77
C TYR A 135 -5.55 21.00 -5.28
N HIS A 136 -4.38 20.51 -5.75
CA HIS A 136 -4.00 20.53 -7.16
C HIS A 136 -4.69 19.44 -7.99
N HIS A 137 -5.40 18.48 -7.37
CA HIS A 137 -6.21 17.47 -8.07
C HIS A 137 -7.71 17.85 -8.14
N LEU A 138 -8.08 19.02 -7.58
CA LEU A 138 -9.46 19.47 -7.57
C LEU A 138 -9.92 19.90 -8.97
N GLY A 139 -11.04 19.34 -9.42
CA GLY A 139 -11.65 19.67 -10.71
C GLY A 139 -11.10 18.89 -11.91
N MET A 140 -10.17 17.96 -11.70
CA MET A 140 -9.67 17.06 -12.74
C MET A 140 -10.75 16.03 -13.14
N PRO A 141 -11.09 15.89 -14.44
CA PRO A 141 -12.02 14.85 -14.89
C PRO A 141 -11.52 13.44 -14.53
N GLY A 142 -12.37 12.63 -13.90
CA GLY A 142 -12.00 11.31 -13.38
C GLY A 142 -11.68 11.30 -11.89
N THR A 143 -11.39 12.45 -11.29
CA THR A 143 -11.20 12.59 -9.84
C THR A 143 -12.52 12.83 -9.13
N VAL A 144 -12.85 12.00 -8.12
CA VAL A 144 -14.09 12.14 -7.33
C VAL A 144 -13.75 12.45 -5.87
N ILE A 145 -14.06 13.69 -5.49
CA ILE A 145 -13.56 14.28 -4.25
C ILE A 145 -14.60 14.20 -3.15
N VAL A 146 -14.17 13.72 -1.98
CA VAL A 146 -14.94 13.72 -0.75
C VAL A 146 -14.30 14.71 0.22
N ARG A 147 -15.14 15.51 0.89
CA ARG A 147 -14.68 16.46 1.92
C ARG A 147 -13.88 15.73 2.99
N GLU A 148 -12.75 16.30 3.41
CA GLU A 148 -11.85 15.69 4.41
C GLU A 148 -12.58 15.27 5.69
N GLN A 149 -13.52 16.09 6.18
CA GLN A 149 -14.35 15.76 7.34
C GLN A 149 -15.12 14.45 7.15
N VAL A 150 -15.68 14.20 5.97
CA VAL A 150 -16.48 13.00 5.70
C VAL A 150 -15.58 11.78 5.65
N VAL A 151 -14.42 11.88 4.98
CA VAL A 151 -13.39 10.82 4.96
C VAL A 151 -12.93 10.48 6.36
N ARG A 152 -12.64 11.50 7.17
CA ARG A 152 -12.21 11.35 8.55
C ARG A 152 -13.24 10.63 9.42
N GLU A 153 -14.48 11.11 9.44
CA GLU A 153 -15.54 10.47 10.24
C GLU A 153 -15.84 9.05 9.77
N MET A 154 -15.88 8.81 8.45
CA MET A 154 -16.05 7.46 7.90
C MET A 154 -14.94 6.52 8.39
N MET A 155 -13.68 6.96 8.37
CA MET A 155 -12.57 6.14 8.88
C MET A 155 -12.68 5.91 10.39
N ILE A 156 -13.07 6.92 11.18
CA ILE A 156 -13.31 6.77 12.62
C ILE A 156 -14.39 5.72 12.90
N ASP A 157 -15.50 5.75 12.15
CA ASP A 157 -16.61 4.80 12.29
C ASP A 157 -16.21 3.38 11.88
N VAL A 158 -15.44 3.24 10.79
CA VAL A 158 -14.87 1.95 10.37
C VAL A 158 -13.93 1.39 11.45
N MET A 159 -13.04 2.22 11.98
CA MET A 159 -12.12 1.82 13.05
C MET A 159 -12.86 1.37 14.31
N LEU A 160 -13.93 2.08 14.69
CA LEU A 160 -14.79 1.69 15.81
C LEU A 160 -15.51 0.37 15.54
N GLY A 161 -16.05 0.18 14.33
CA GLY A 161 -16.69 -1.07 13.91
C GLY A 161 -15.73 -2.26 13.99
N LEU A 162 -14.50 -2.12 13.46
CA LEU A 162 -13.46 -3.15 13.52
C LEU A 162 -12.99 -3.39 14.96
N TRP A 163 -12.95 -2.35 15.80
CA TRP A 163 -12.64 -2.51 17.21
C TRP A 163 -13.76 -3.26 17.94
N ASN A 164 -15.03 -2.96 17.67
CA ASN A 164 -16.17 -3.69 18.22
C ASN A 164 -16.17 -5.16 17.77
N ASP A 165 -15.79 -5.41 16.51
CA ASP A 165 -15.61 -6.78 16.01
C ASP A 165 -14.45 -7.50 16.71
N GLY A 166 -13.50 -6.74 17.24
CA GLY A 166 -12.49 -7.21 18.17
C GLY A 166 -11.07 -7.22 17.62
N PHE A 167 -10.82 -6.51 16.52
CA PHE A 167 -9.48 -6.24 16.00
C PHE A 167 -8.85 -5.09 16.80
N ARG A 168 -7.81 -5.39 17.59
CA ARG A 168 -7.11 -4.37 18.41
C ARG A 168 -5.91 -3.77 17.69
N LYS A 169 -5.48 -4.38 16.58
CA LYS A 169 -4.36 -3.91 15.76
C LYS A 169 -4.87 -3.61 14.36
N GLN A 170 -4.94 -2.34 14.01
CA GLN A 170 -5.49 -1.88 12.73
C GLN A 170 -4.41 -1.13 11.95
N LEU A 171 -4.05 -1.67 10.78
CA LEU A 171 -3.05 -1.11 9.89
C LEU A 171 -3.74 -0.60 8.63
N ILE A 172 -3.96 0.71 8.57
CA ILE A 172 -4.48 1.39 7.39
C ILE A 172 -3.33 1.50 6.39
N VAL A 173 -3.43 0.79 5.27
CA VAL A 173 -2.41 0.83 4.20
C VAL A 173 -2.94 1.78 3.13
N ASN A 174 -2.26 2.90 2.94
CA ASN A 174 -2.70 3.97 2.07
C ASN A 174 -1.88 4.02 0.77
N ASN A 175 -2.57 4.16 -0.36
CA ASN A 175 -2.00 4.43 -1.67
C ASN A 175 -2.75 5.58 -2.33
N HIS A 176 -2.66 6.77 -1.74
CA HIS A 176 -3.20 8.01 -2.28
C HIS A 176 -2.61 9.21 -1.54
N GLY A 177 -2.60 10.38 -2.17
CA GLY A 177 -2.24 11.66 -1.56
C GLY A 177 -3.25 12.17 -0.51
N GLN A 178 -3.66 11.35 0.46
CA GLN A 178 -4.59 11.75 1.55
C GLN A 178 -4.09 11.38 2.97
N LEU A 179 -2.79 11.10 3.14
CA LEU A 179 -2.23 10.63 4.42
C LEU A 179 -2.64 11.52 5.61
N TRP A 180 -2.58 12.86 5.48
CA TRP A 180 -2.87 13.77 6.60
C TRP A 180 -4.29 13.60 7.14
N VAL A 181 -5.26 13.28 6.26
CA VAL A 181 -6.65 13.03 6.66
C VAL A 181 -6.74 11.74 7.45
N LEU A 182 -6.08 10.68 6.98
CA LEU A 182 -6.07 9.37 7.66
C LEU A 182 -5.34 9.44 9.01
N GLU A 183 -4.21 10.15 9.08
CA GLU A 183 -3.51 10.39 10.36
C GLU A 183 -4.39 11.18 11.33
N SER A 184 -5.10 12.20 10.84
CA SER A 184 -6.04 12.95 11.67
C SER A 184 -7.19 12.08 12.18
N ALA A 185 -7.69 11.13 11.37
CA ALA A 185 -8.71 10.16 11.77
C ALA A 185 -8.21 9.25 12.89
N VAL A 186 -6.98 8.73 12.79
CA VAL A 186 -6.36 7.91 13.85
C VAL A 186 -6.21 8.73 15.14
N GLN A 187 -5.70 9.95 15.07
CA GLN A 187 -5.53 10.82 16.23
C GLN A 187 -6.88 11.14 16.90
N GLU A 188 -7.90 11.44 16.10
CA GLU A 188 -9.22 11.76 16.60
C GLU A 188 -9.93 10.54 17.18
N PHE A 189 -9.86 9.37 16.55
CA PHE A 189 -10.36 8.11 17.10
C PHE A 189 -9.76 7.83 18.49
N MET A 190 -8.43 7.97 18.62
CA MET A 190 -7.71 7.74 19.88
C MET A 190 -8.12 8.73 20.98
N LYS A 191 -8.31 10.01 20.63
CA LYS A 191 -8.76 11.04 21.58
C LYS A 191 -10.22 10.87 21.98
N ARG A 192 -11.08 10.52 21.01
CA ARG A 192 -12.54 10.43 21.18
C ARG A 192 -12.94 9.22 22.02
N TYR A 193 -12.33 8.06 21.79
CA TYR A 193 -12.75 6.82 22.44
C TYR A 193 -11.78 6.27 23.48
N GLN A 194 -10.49 6.66 23.43
CA GLN A 194 -9.46 6.23 24.39
C GLN A 194 -9.37 4.69 24.55
N LEU A 195 -9.62 3.96 23.45
CA LEU A 195 -9.66 2.50 23.44
C LEU A 195 -8.26 1.90 23.35
N PRO A 196 -7.99 0.78 24.04
CA PRO A 196 -6.72 0.09 23.90
C PRO A 196 -6.59 -0.53 22.50
N GLY A 197 -5.43 -0.33 21.88
CA GLY A 197 -5.09 -0.90 20.58
C GLY A 197 -3.86 -0.27 19.94
N ILE A 198 -3.47 -0.79 18.79
CA ILE A 198 -2.45 -0.20 17.91
C ILE A 198 -3.16 0.20 16.62
N PHE A 199 -3.13 1.48 16.30
CA PHE A 199 -3.75 2.03 15.11
C PHE A 199 -2.68 2.82 14.37
N ARG A 200 -2.41 2.43 13.12
CA ARG A 200 -1.37 3.07 12.31
C ARG A 200 -1.85 3.22 10.88
N VAL A 201 -1.47 4.35 10.29
CA VAL A 201 -1.50 4.54 8.83
C VAL A 201 -0.10 4.29 8.29
N ILE A 202 -0.02 3.60 7.17
CA ILE A 202 1.22 3.30 6.45
C ILE A 202 1.01 3.73 5.00
N ASP A 203 1.78 4.70 4.55
CA ASP A 203 1.97 4.94 3.12
C ASP A 203 2.98 3.92 2.61
N TRP A 204 2.51 2.97 1.80
CA TRP A 204 3.37 1.87 1.36
C TRP A 204 4.56 2.41 0.55
N HIS A 205 4.34 3.40 -0.33
CA HIS A 205 5.38 3.98 -1.17
C HIS A 205 6.45 4.70 -0.34
N ARG A 206 6.08 5.32 0.79
CA ARG A 206 7.06 5.89 1.75
C ARG A 206 7.85 4.82 2.50
N GLY A 207 7.19 3.68 2.76
CA GLY A 207 7.80 2.50 3.36
C GLY A 207 8.85 1.84 2.48
N VAL A 208 8.77 1.99 1.16
CA VAL A 208 9.71 1.45 0.15
C VAL A 208 10.32 2.54 -0.72
N ARG A 209 10.46 3.76 -0.19
CA ARG A 209 10.90 4.95 -0.95
C ARG A 209 12.23 4.76 -1.68
N GLU A 210 13.10 3.88 -1.18
CA GLU A 210 14.41 3.61 -1.76
C GLU A 210 14.30 2.99 -3.16
N PHE A 211 13.19 2.32 -3.46
CA PHE A 211 12.93 1.65 -4.74
C PHE A 211 12.42 2.59 -5.84
N PHE A 212 12.10 3.84 -5.50
CA PHE A 212 11.69 4.87 -6.47
C PHE A 212 12.84 5.81 -6.87
N ARG A 213 14.07 5.31 -6.84
CA ARG A 213 15.23 6.10 -7.24
C ARG A 213 15.30 6.24 -8.76
N SER A 214 15.63 7.44 -9.19
CA SER A 214 15.93 7.75 -10.58
C SER A 214 17.30 7.18 -11.01
N THR A 215 17.54 7.09 -12.32
CA THR A 215 18.76 6.52 -12.92
C THR A 215 20.02 7.29 -12.52
N ASP A 216 19.97 8.62 -12.39
CA ASP A 216 21.07 9.46 -11.88
C ASP A 216 21.44 9.16 -10.42
N ARG A 217 20.54 8.48 -9.70
CA ARG A 217 20.69 8.02 -8.32
C ARG A 217 20.86 6.50 -8.22
N GLY A 218 21.15 5.82 -9.32
CA GLY A 218 21.40 4.38 -9.33
C GLY A 218 20.15 3.50 -9.16
N GLY A 219 18.96 4.05 -9.41
CA GLY A 219 17.73 3.28 -9.54
C GLY A 219 17.40 2.93 -11.00
N LYS A 220 16.15 2.51 -11.23
CA LYS A 220 15.66 2.05 -12.56
C LYS A 220 14.71 3.03 -13.25
N LEU A 221 14.30 4.11 -12.58
CA LEU A 221 13.31 5.06 -13.09
C LEU A 221 14.00 6.22 -13.81
N ASP A 222 13.44 6.71 -14.90
CA ASP A 222 13.97 7.87 -15.60
C ASP A 222 13.80 9.18 -14.80
N THR A 223 12.72 9.28 -14.02
CA THR A 223 12.34 10.47 -13.25
C THR A 223 12.06 10.17 -11.78
N ASN A 224 11.90 11.23 -10.95
CA ASN A 224 11.45 11.04 -9.57
C ASN A 224 9.98 10.65 -9.54
N PHE A 225 9.60 9.80 -8.58
CA PHE A 225 8.20 9.43 -8.39
C PHE A 225 7.32 10.64 -8.02
N VAL A 226 6.24 10.87 -8.79
CA VAL A 226 5.25 11.94 -8.59
C VAL A 226 3.83 11.41 -8.61
N HIS A 227 3.22 11.28 -9.79
CA HIS A 227 1.80 10.93 -10.00
C HIS A 227 1.55 10.47 -11.44
N ALA A 228 0.87 9.34 -11.62
CA ALA A 228 0.57 8.72 -12.91
C ALA A 228 1.79 8.47 -13.80
N ASP A 229 2.97 8.39 -13.20
CA ASP A 229 4.25 8.30 -13.89
C ASP A 229 4.61 6.85 -14.24
N GLU A 230 5.86 6.64 -14.68
CA GLU A 230 6.41 5.32 -15.01
C GLU A 230 6.32 4.31 -13.84
N SER A 231 6.35 4.74 -12.58
CA SER A 231 6.31 3.84 -11.42
C SER A 231 4.92 3.27 -11.23
N GLU A 232 3.91 4.13 -11.22
CA GLU A 232 2.51 3.73 -11.10
C GLU A 232 2.02 3.03 -12.36
N THR A 233 2.48 3.45 -13.52
CA THR A 233 2.19 2.79 -14.78
C THR A 233 2.78 1.38 -14.82
N SER A 234 4.01 1.19 -14.32
CA SER A 234 4.63 -0.13 -14.20
C SER A 234 3.83 -1.07 -13.29
N LEU A 235 3.29 -0.55 -12.17
CA LEU A 235 2.38 -1.33 -11.32
C LEU A 235 1.09 -1.71 -12.06
N GLY A 236 0.51 -0.79 -12.82
CA GLY A 236 -0.67 -1.06 -13.64
C GLY A 236 -0.40 -2.16 -14.68
N LEU A 237 0.73 -2.08 -15.39
CA LEU A 237 1.14 -3.08 -16.38
C LEU A 237 1.39 -4.46 -15.76
N LEU A 238 1.91 -4.52 -14.54
CA LEU A 238 2.09 -5.78 -13.82
C LEU A 238 0.77 -6.36 -13.32
N LEU A 239 -0.07 -5.54 -12.70
CA LEU A 239 -1.20 -6.01 -11.89
C LEU A 239 -2.52 -6.10 -12.66
N HIS A 240 -2.73 -5.26 -13.68
CA HIS A 240 -3.94 -5.20 -14.49
C HIS A 240 -3.63 -4.65 -15.90
N PRO A 241 -2.84 -5.38 -16.71
CA PRO A 241 -2.42 -4.94 -18.04
C PRO A 241 -3.61 -4.64 -18.97
N ASP A 242 -4.74 -5.34 -18.80
CA ASP A 242 -5.96 -5.12 -19.59
C ASP A 242 -6.66 -3.78 -19.29
N MET A 243 -6.25 -3.08 -18.23
CA MET A 243 -6.77 -1.76 -17.85
C MET A 243 -5.81 -0.62 -18.21
N VAL A 244 -4.63 -0.93 -18.77
CA VAL A 244 -3.62 0.06 -19.14
C VAL A 244 -3.53 0.16 -20.66
N ASP A 245 -3.75 1.36 -21.20
CA ASP A 245 -3.59 1.62 -22.64
C ASP A 245 -2.45 2.59 -22.90
N MET A 246 -1.25 2.03 -23.07
CA MET A 246 -0.02 2.81 -23.30
C MET A 246 -0.05 3.69 -24.56
N ARG A 247 -1.01 3.48 -25.49
CA ARG A 247 -1.19 4.38 -26.64
C ARG A 247 -1.66 5.78 -26.23
N TYR A 248 -2.26 5.89 -25.05
CA TYR A 248 -2.71 7.15 -24.46
C TYR A 248 -1.76 7.68 -23.38
N ALA A 249 -0.64 6.98 -23.12
CA ALA A 249 0.40 7.52 -22.26
C ALA A 249 1.08 8.68 -23.00
N VAL A 250 1.12 9.84 -22.35
CA VAL A 250 1.71 11.05 -22.92
C VAL A 250 3.02 11.30 -22.20
N ASP A 251 4.10 11.39 -22.97
CA ASP A 251 5.37 11.89 -22.46
C ASP A 251 5.23 13.39 -22.16
N THR A 252 5.27 13.73 -20.88
CA THR A 252 5.15 15.10 -20.40
C THR A 252 6.47 15.52 -19.79
N GLU A 253 6.97 16.71 -20.16
CA GLU A 253 8.08 17.33 -19.43
C GLU A 253 7.59 17.71 -18.02
N GLY A 254 8.05 16.96 -17.01
CA GLY A 254 7.75 17.18 -15.59
C GLY A 254 8.69 18.18 -14.91
#